data_AF-A0A7C1TWG9-F1
#
_entry.id   AF-A0A7C1TWG9-F1
#
_cell.length_a   1.000
_cell.length_b   1.000
_cell.length_c   1.000
_cell.angle_alpha   90.00
_cell.angle_beta   90.00
_cell.angle_gamma   90.00
#
_symmetry.space_group_name_H-M   'P 1'
#
loop_
_entity.id
_entity.type
_entity.pdbx_description
1 polymer ?
#
loop_
_entity_poly.entity_id
_entity_poly.type
_entity_poly.pdbx_seq_one_letter_code
_entity_poly.pdbx_strand_id
1 'polypeptide(L)'
;MKITPLALAITLICVLAVLAGTTAPAVASDAGGIVGGIFGALIGTVREGEARNDWQKVNREVKTCLSKRINVSIGQLVQKAIDPTDPRLRPYMQACEQQVAEANAQLQQERRIAGLRREQEEAAKEAAAVRNAHARAQKVARHRELIAKYGAKIASDIEARRVRIGMTKEATIAAIGKPNSREVVPPSNELWSYGTKRIAFTNGKVTYVGN
;
A
#
# COMPACT_ATOMS: atom_id res chain seq x y z
N MET A 1 37.03 8.99 6.66
CA MET A 1 36.16 9.93 7.39
C MET A 1 36.44 11.34 6.90
N LYS A 2 35.51 11.94 6.16
CA LYS A 2 35.55 13.35 5.77
C LYS A 2 34.14 13.88 5.98
N ILE A 3 33.98 14.74 6.99
CA ILE A 3 32.73 15.43 7.29
C ILE A 3 32.98 16.88 6.90
N THR A 4 32.20 17.39 5.96
CA THR A 4 32.10 18.82 5.65
C THR A 4 30.66 19.25 5.90
N PRO A 5 30.39 20.13 6.88
CA PRO A 5 29.15 20.86 6.95
C PRO A 5 29.38 22.26 6.40
N LEU A 6 28.81 22.56 5.24
CA LEU A 6 28.83 23.90 4.66
C LEU A 6 27.38 24.32 4.40
N ALA A 7 26.99 25.33 5.18
CA ALA A 7 25.98 26.34 4.90
C ALA A 7 24.54 25.88 4.58
N LEU A 8 23.57 26.39 5.35
CA LEU A 8 22.87 27.58 4.86
C LEU A 8 22.04 28.22 5.98
N ALA A 9 22.39 29.48 6.25
CA ALA A 9 21.61 30.41 7.03
C ALA A 9 20.31 30.75 6.28
N ILE A 10 19.16 30.58 6.94
CA ILE A 10 17.94 31.29 6.57
C ILE A 10 17.36 31.90 7.84
N THR A 11 17.68 33.18 7.98
CA THR A 11 16.97 34.22 8.72
C THR A 11 15.45 34.06 8.69
N LEU A 12 14.79 34.08 9.86
CA LEU A 12 13.39 34.49 9.94
C LEU A 12 13.18 35.46 11.11
N ILE A 13 13.09 36.72 10.70
CA ILE A 13 12.62 37.89 11.44
C ILE A 13 11.12 37.71 11.73
N CYS A 14 10.69 37.80 12.99
CA CYS A 14 9.31 38.13 13.37
C CYS A 14 9.25 38.54 14.85
N VAL A 15 9.64 39.78 15.15
CA VAL A 15 9.23 40.46 16.39
C VAL A 15 8.71 41.82 15.98
N LEU A 16 7.38 41.99 15.95
CA LEU A 16 6.69 43.25 16.22
C LEU A 16 5.17 43.08 16.18
N ALA A 17 4.53 43.87 17.05
CA ALA A 17 3.12 44.27 17.10
C ALA A 17 2.12 43.29 17.74
N VAL A 18 1.81 43.50 19.03
CA VAL A 18 0.46 43.92 19.49
C VAL A 18 0.61 44.68 20.82
N LEU A 19 0.45 46.01 20.78
CA LEU A 19 0.07 46.84 21.92
C LEU A 19 -0.70 48.04 21.33
N ALA A 20 -2.00 47.86 21.15
CA ALA A 20 -2.93 48.94 20.92
C ALA A 20 -3.99 48.88 22.02
N GLY A 21 -3.90 49.84 22.94
CA GLY A 21 -4.83 50.04 24.02
C GLY A 21 -6.17 50.60 23.54
N THR A 22 -7.22 50.11 24.17
CA THR A 22 -8.35 50.87 24.74
C THR A 22 -8.70 52.23 24.13
N THR A 23 -9.82 52.29 23.42
CA THR A 23 -10.84 53.34 23.61
C THR A 23 -12.23 52.73 23.44
N ALA A 24 -12.92 52.51 24.57
CA ALA A 24 -14.36 52.32 24.59
C ALA A 24 -15.03 53.69 24.47
N PRO A 25 -16.02 53.91 23.59
CA PRO A 25 -16.88 55.07 23.71
C PRO A 25 -17.84 54.85 24.89
N ALA A 26 -17.74 55.72 25.90
CA ALA A 26 -18.77 55.89 26.90
C ALA A 26 -20.01 56.50 26.22
N VAL A 27 -21.04 55.68 25.98
CA VAL A 27 -22.38 56.18 25.68
C VAL A 27 -23.11 56.38 27.00
N ALA A 28 -23.27 57.66 27.34
CA ALA A 28 -24.12 58.13 28.42
C ALA A 28 -25.57 57.70 28.15
N SER A 29 -26.12 56.91 29.06
CA SER A 29 -27.53 56.57 29.10
C SER A 29 -28.26 57.63 29.92
N ASP A 30 -28.87 58.59 29.24
CA ASP A 30 -29.95 59.40 29.83
C ASP A 30 -30.97 59.75 28.74
N ALA A 31 -31.94 58.84 28.56
CA ALA A 31 -33.16 59.07 27.80
C ALA A 31 -34.22 58.06 28.28
N GLY A 32 -34.99 58.48 29.27
CA GLY A 32 -36.18 57.78 29.71
C GLY A 32 -37.25 57.78 28.61
N GLY A 33 -37.87 56.61 28.44
CA GLY A 33 -39.20 56.46 27.83
C GLY A 33 -39.26 56.58 26.31
N ILE A 34 -39.78 55.54 25.66
CA ILE A 34 -40.29 55.56 24.27
C ILE A 34 -39.22 55.42 23.16
N VAL A 35 -38.33 54.41 23.25
CA VAL A 35 -37.65 53.86 22.04
C VAL A 35 -37.45 52.33 22.16
N GLY A 36 -38.51 51.59 22.51
CA GLY A 36 -38.46 50.13 22.68
C GLY A 36 -38.60 49.30 21.40
N GLY A 37 -38.93 49.91 20.24
CA GLY A 37 -39.34 49.17 19.05
C GLY A 37 -38.29 49.01 17.94
N ILE A 38 -37.43 50.01 17.72
CA ILE A 38 -36.56 50.07 16.52
C ILE A 38 -35.11 49.68 16.83
N PHE A 39 -34.57 50.03 18.00
CA PHE A 39 -33.20 49.65 18.39
C PHE A 39 -33.08 48.17 18.80
N GLY A 40 -34.13 47.57 19.35
CA GLY A 40 -34.16 46.13 19.64
C GLY A 40 -34.07 45.28 18.36
N ALA A 41 -34.69 45.72 17.27
CA ALA A 41 -34.61 45.05 15.97
C ALA A 41 -33.22 45.15 15.33
N LEU A 42 -32.57 46.31 15.44
CA LEU A 42 -31.20 46.52 14.92
C LEU A 42 -30.15 45.68 15.66
N ILE A 43 -30.23 45.59 17.00
CA ILE A 43 -29.30 44.78 17.80
C ILE A 43 -29.45 43.27 17.52
N GLY A 44 -30.67 42.81 17.23
CA GLY A 44 -30.93 41.42 16.83
C GLY A 44 -30.20 41.02 15.54
N THR A 45 -30.28 41.86 14.49
CA THR A 45 -29.66 41.56 13.19
C THR A 45 -28.14 41.51 13.20
N VAL A 46 -27.48 42.30 14.06
CA VAL A 46 -26.02 42.29 14.19
C VAL A 46 -25.54 40.99 14.84
N ARG A 47 -26.24 40.52 15.88
CA ARG A 47 -25.91 39.27 16.58
C ARG A 47 -26.13 38.03 15.71
N GLU A 48 -27.18 38.02 14.87
CA GLU A 48 -27.40 36.93 13.92
C GLU A 48 -26.28 36.85 12.86
N GLY A 49 -25.80 38.00 12.38
CA GLY A 49 -24.69 38.07 11.42
C GLY A 49 -23.38 37.52 11.99
N GLU A 50 -23.07 37.86 13.24
CA GLU A 50 -21.90 37.37 13.96
C GLU A 50 -21.97 35.85 14.21
N ALA A 51 -23.09 35.36 14.76
CA ALA A 51 -23.30 33.93 14.97
C ALA A 51 -23.18 33.14 13.66
N ARG A 52 -23.72 33.67 12.55
CA ARG A 52 -23.60 33.04 11.23
C ARG A 52 -22.14 32.92 10.78
N ASN A 53 -21.34 33.97 10.98
CA ASN A 53 -19.92 33.96 10.63
C ASN A 53 -19.14 32.94 11.47
N ASP A 54 -19.43 32.85 12.76
CA ASP A 54 -18.76 31.87 13.63
C ASP A 54 -19.14 30.44 13.29
N TRP A 55 -20.42 30.19 12.97
CA TRP A 55 -20.85 28.88 12.48
C TRP A 55 -20.19 28.50 11.16
N GLN A 56 -19.77 29.43 10.29
CA GLN A 56 -19.06 29.09 9.06
C GLN A 56 -17.67 28.50 9.34
N LYS A 57 -16.97 28.96 10.39
CA LYS A 57 -15.64 28.48 10.79
C LYS A 57 -15.65 27.05 11.32
N VAL A 58 -16.78 26.58 11.84
CA VAL A 58 -16.91 25.21 12.36
C VAL A 58 -16.80 24.18 11.21
N ASN A 59 -16.17 23.04 11.47
CA ASN A 59 -16.09 21.95 10.50
C ASN A 59 -17.49 21.45 10.09
N ARG A 60 -17.69 21.14 8.80
CA ARG A 60 -18.98 20.68 8.25
C ARG A 60 -19.46 19.36 8.88
N GLU A 61 -18.56 18.43 9.16
CA GLU A 61 -18.88 17.13 9.77
C GLU A 61 -19.33 17.32 11.22
N VAL A 62 -18.69 18.23 11.96
CA VAL A 62 -19.10 18.61 13.32
C VAL A 62 -20.49 19.25 13.32
N LYS A 63 -20.77 20.18 12.39
CA LYS A 63 -22.12 20.76 12.20
C LYS A 63 -23.17 19.70 11.90
N THR A 64 -22.83 18.71 11.06
CA THR A 64 -23.73 17.61 10.70
C THR A 64 -24.01 16.70 11.89
N CYS A 65 -22.95 16.34 12.64
CA CYS A 65 -23.08 15.57 13.88
C CYS A 65 -23.96 16.31 14.90
N LEU A 66 -23.69 17.59 15.14
CA LEU A 66 -24.43 18.39 16.10
C LEU A 66 -25.92 18.44 15.72
N SER A 67 -26.22 18.82 14.47
CA SER A 67 -27.60 18.96 14.01
C SER A 67 -28.39 17.66 14.16
N LYS A 68 -27.77 16.52 13.84
CA LYS A 68 -28.36 15.19 14.06
C LYS A 68 -28.55 14.88 15.55
N ARG A 69 -27.59 15.24 16.40
CA ARG A 69 -27.60 14.90 17.83
C ARG A 69 -28.63 15.70 18.63
N ILE A 70 -28.80 16.99 18.33
CA ILE A 70 -29.75 17.86 19.04
C ILE A 70 -31.09 18.02 18.30
N ASN A 71 -31.22 17.43 17.10
CA ASN A 71 -32.40 17.52 16.24
C ASN A 71 -32.82 18.97 15.91
N VAL A 72 -31.84 19.86 15.70
CA VAL A 72 -32.04 21.27 15.33
C VAL A 72 -31.06 21.62 14.22
N SER A 73 -31.50 22.41 13.24
CA SER A 73 -30.60 22.88 12.18
C SER A 73 -29.72 24.03 12.65
N ILE A 74 -28.54 24.19 12.07
CA ILE A 74 -27.64 25.32 12.38
C ILE A 74 -28.34 26.67 12.10
N GLY A 75 -29.18 26.74 11.07
CA GLY A 75 -29.96 27.95 10.77
C GLY A 75 -30.90 28.36 11.90
N GLN A 76 -31.55 27.39 12.56
CA GLN A 76 -32.42 27.64 13.72
C GLN A 76 -31.63 28.07 14.97
N LEU A 77 -30.37 27.61 15.12
CA LEU A 77 -29.48 28.09 16.19
C LEU A 77 -29.05 29.54 15.94
N VAL A 78 -28.69 29.87 14.70
CA VAL A 78 -28.32 31.24 14.28
C VAL A 78 -29.48 32.22 14.49
N GLN A 79 -30.72 31.85 14.11
CA GLN A 79 -31.93 32.66 14.35
C GLN A 79 -32.19 32.94 15.84
N LYS A 80 -31.66 32.10 16.74
CA LYS A 80 -31.76 32.29 18.19
C LYS A 80 -30.53 33.00 18.77
N ALA A 81 -29.66 33.53 17.93
CA ALA A 81 -28.36 34.10 18.29
C ALA A 81 -27.52 33.17 19.18
N ILE A 82 -27.59 31.86 18.94
CA ILE A 82 -26.77 30.85 19.65
C ILE A 82 -25.49 30.62 18.84
N ASP A 83 -24.36 31.02 19.40
CA ASP A 83 -23.04 30.81 18.82
C ASP A 83 -22.47 29.40 19.11
N PRO A 84 -21.45 28.93 18.38
CA PRO A 84 -20.84 27.62 18.61
C PRO A 84 -20.17 27.46 19.99
N THR A 85 -19.84 28.56 20.67
CA THR A 85 -19.21 28.56 22.00
C THR A 85 -20.21 28.65 23.15
N ASP A 86 -21.52 28.68 22.85
CA ASP A 86 -22.59 28.70 23.84
C ASP A 86 -22.42 27.55 24.85
N PRO A 87 -22.39 27.84 26.18
CA PRO A 87 -22.19 26.83 27.20
C PRO A 87 -23.15 25.63 27.11
N ARG A 88 -24.36 25.84 26.59
CA ARG A 88 -25.38 24.79 26.42
C ARG A 88 -25.04 23.80 25.30
N LEU A 89 -24.33 24.26 24.27
CA LEU A 89 -23.91 23.41 23.15
C LEU A 89 -22.58 22.70 23.40
N ARG A 90 -21.76 23.24 24.32
CA ARG A 90 -20.41 22.73 24.64
C ARG A 90 -20.29 21.21 24.75
N PRO A 91 -21.08 20.48 25.55
CA PRO A 91 -20.92 19.03 25.66
C PRO A 91 -21.22 18.30 24.34
N TYR A 92 -22.15 18.81 23.54
CA TYR A 92 -22.49 18.23 22.24
C TYR A 92 -21.40 18.52 21.20
N MET A 93 -20.87 19.75 21.20
CA MET A 93 -19.77 20.17 20.33
C MET A 93 -18.52 19.33 20.59
N GLN A 94 -18.09 19.21 21.85
CA GLN A 94 -16.92 18.40 22.22
C GLN A 94 -17.08 16.94 21.80
N ALA A 95 -18.26 16.34 22.05
CA ALA A 95 -18.51 14.97 21.64
C ALA A 95 -18.50 14.79 20.11
N CYS A 96 -19.00 15.77 19.35
CA CYS A 96 -18.97 15.74 17.89
C CYS A 96 -17.56 15.97 17.33
N GLU A 97 -16.78 16.87 17.91
CA GLU A 97 -15.38 17.07 17.55
C GLU A 97 -14.54 15.82 17.78
N GLN A 98 -14.70 15.19 18.95
CA GLN A 98 -14.03 13.92 19.26
C GLN A 98 -14.41 12.83 18.27
N GLN A 99 -15.71 12.66 17.98
CA GLN A 99 -16.18 11.65 17.03
C GLN A 99 -15.61 11.87 15.62
N VAL A 100 -15.56 13.13 15.16
CA VAL A 100 -14.98 13.49 13.86
C VAL A 100 -13.47 13.28 13.84
N ALA A 101 -12.78 13.60 14.93
CA ALA A 101 -11.34 13.37 15.06
C ALA A 101 -11.00 11.87 15.00
N GLU A 102 -11.74 11.04 15.74
CA GLU A 102 -11.58 9.59 15.75
C GLU A 102 -11.85 8.96 14.36
N ALA A 103 -12.94 9.36 13.70
CA ALA A 103 -13.26 8.88 12.35
C ALA A 103 -12.17 9.27 11.34
N ASN A 104 -11.65 10.49 11.42
CA ASN A 104 -10.55 10.94 10.56
C ASN A 104 -9.25 10.19 10.84
N ALA A 105 -8.94 9.91 12.12
CA ALA A 105 -7.78 9.11 12.50
C ALA A 105 -7.88 7.67 11.95
N GLN A 106 -9.05 7.05 12.07
CA GLN A 106 -9.32 5.71 11.52
C GLN A 106 -9.15 5.69 10.00
N LEU A 107 -9.75 6.64 9.28
CA LEU A 107 -9.62 6.72 7.83
C LEU A 107 -8.16 6.92 7.38
N GLN A 108 -7.38 7.73 8.11
CA GLN A 108 -5.96 7.90 7.83
C GLN A 108 -5.17 6.61 8.07
N GLN A 109 -5.47 5.89 9.16
CA GLN A 109 -4.84 4.61 9.46
C GLN A 109 -5.15 3.57 8.38
N GLU A 110 -6.40 3.47 7.94
CA GLU A 110 -6.80 2.57 6.85
C GLU A 110 -6.09 2.90 5.54
N ARG A 111 -5.97 4.20 5.19
CA ARG A 111 -5.22 4.63 4.01
C ARG A 111 -3.75 4.23 4.09
N ARG A 112 -3.12 4.35 5.26
CA ARG A 112 -1.73 3.90 5.48
C ARG A 112 -1.60 2.39 5.28
N ILE A 113 -2.50 1.61 5.90
CA ILE A 113 -2.49 0.14 5.76
C ILE A 113 -2.72 -0.28 4.30
N ALA A 114 -3.65 0.37 3.60
CA ALA A 114 -3.92 0.11 2.19
C ALA A 114 -2.71 0.45 1.30
N GLY A 115 -1.99 1.55 1.60
CA GLY A 115 -0.75 1.91 0.94
C GLY A 115 0.32 0.82 1.10
N LEU A 116 0.60 0.41 2.34
CA LEU A 116 1.58 -0.64 2.65
C LEU A 116 1.24 -1.98 1.97
N ARG A 117 -0.04 -2.35 1.91
CA ARG A 117 -0.46 -3.58 1.21
C ARG A 117 -0.18 -3.52 -0.29
N ARG A 118 -0.41 -2.36 -0.95
CA ARG A 118 -0.11 -2.18 -2.37
C ARG A 118 1.39 -2.29 -2.63
N GLU A 119 2.20 -1.65 -1.80
CA GLU A 119 3.67 -1.73 -1.88
C GLU A 119 4.17 -3.17 -1.72
N GLN A 120 3.62 -3.92 -0.75
CA GLN A 120 3.96 -5.33 -0.55
C GLN A 120 3.54 -6.21 -1.75
N GLU A 121 2.37 -5.97 -2.32
CA GLU A 121 1.90 -6.72 -3.49
C GLU A 121 2.77 -6.44 -4.72
N GLU A 122 3.16 -5.19 -4.95
CA GLU A 122 4.05 -4.79 -6.04
C GLU A 122 5.44 -5.42 -5.87
N ALA A 123 6.03 -5.34 -4.67
CA ALA A 123 7.29 -5.99 -4.36
C ALA A 123 7.22 -7.52 -4.54
N ALA A 124 6.10 -8.16 -4.18
CA ALA A 124 5.89 -9.59 -4.38
C ALA A 124 5.80 -9.95 -5.88
N LYS A 125 5.14 -9.11 -6.70
CA LYS A 125 5.08 -9.28 -8.16
C LYS A 125 6.45 -9.14 -8.80
N GLU A 126 7.22 -8.13 -8.39
CA GLU A 126 8.59 -7.93 -8.89
C GLU A 126 9.50 -9.11 -8.50
N ALA A 127 9.47 -9.55 -7.23
CA ALA A 127 10.23 -10.71 -6.78
C ALA A 127 9.83 -11.99 -7.53
N ALA A 128 8.54 -12.17 -7.85
CA ALA A 128 8.09 -13.28 -8.69
C ALA A 128 8.61 -13.18 -10.13
N ALA A 129 8.60 -11.98 -10.73
CA ALA A 129 9.13 -11.74 -12.06
C ALA A 129 10.64 -12.04 -12.15
N VAL A 130 11.42 -11.57 -11.17
CA VAL A 130 12.86 -11.84 -11.08
C VAL A 130 13.15 -13.34 -10.95
N ARG A 131 12.44 -14.05 -10.05
CA ARG A 131 12.60 -15.51 -9.91
C ARG A 131 12.27 -16.26 -11.20
N ASN A 132 11.19 -15.87 -11.89
CA ASN A 132 10.80 -16.46 -13.16
C ASN A 132 11.83 -16.18 -14.26
N ALA A 133 12.37 -14.96 -14.33
CA ALA A 133 13.44 -14.61 -15.27
C ALA A 133 14.70 -15.44 -15.03
N HIS A 134 15.13 -15.57 -13.77
CA HIS A 134 16.28 -16.38 -13.40
C HIS A 134 16.07 -17.86 -13.74
N ALA A 135 14.91 -18.44 -13.42
CA ALA A 135 14.58 -19.82 -13.76
C ALA A 135 14.58 -20.07 -15.28
N ARG A 136 14.09 -19.11 -16.08
CA ARG A 136 14.16 -19.18 -17.55
C ARG A 136 15.60 -19.10 -18.05
N ALA A 137 16.39 -18.18 -17.52
CA ALA A 137 17.81 -18.03 -17.88
C ALA A 137 18.59 -19.32 -17.57
N GLN A 138 18.38 -19.94 -16.40
CA GLN A 138 18.99 -21.21 -16.05
C GLN A 138 18.58 -22.35 -16.98
N LYS A 139 17.29 -22.44 -17.35
CA LYS A 139 16.82 -23.44 -18.31
C LYS A 139 17.50 -23.27 -19.68
N VAL A 140 17.58 -22.05 -20.18
CA VAL A 140 18.25 -21.75 -21.45
C VAL A 140 19.74 -22.06 -21.39
N ALA A 141 20.42 -21.70 -20.29
CA ALA A 141 21.83 -22.00 -20.09
C ALA A 141 22.10 -23.51 -20.07
N ARG A 142 21.30 -24.27 -19.30
CA ARG A 142 21.37 -25.73 -19.27
C ARG A 142 21.10 -26.35 -20.64
N HIS A 143 20.10 -25.87 -21.37
CA HIS A 143 19.79 -26.35 -22.71
C HIS A 143 20.98 -26.16 -23.66
N ARG A 144 21.61 -24.97 -23.64
CA ARG A 144 22.80 -24.67 -24.44
C ARG A 144 23.97 -25.59 -24.09
N GLU A 145 24.20 -25.85 -22.80
CA GLU A 145 25.24 -26.78 -22.34
C GLU A 145 24.98 -28.21 -22.85
N LEU A 146 23.73 -28.68 -22.77
CA LEU A 146 23.35 -30.00 -23.28
C LEU A 146 23.52 -30.10 -24.81
N ILE A 147 23.17 -29.05 -25.56
CA ILE A 147 23.40 -28.98 -27.01
C ILE A 147 24.90 -29.07 -27.30
N ALA A 148 25.72 -28.26 -26.62
CA ALA A 148 27.16 -28.23 -26.84
C ALA A 148 27.82 -29.59 -26.55
N LYS A 149 27.34 -30.31 -25.53
CA LYS A 149 27.91 -31.58 -25.09
C LYS A 149 27.40 -32.81 -25.87
N TYR A 150 26.11 -32.85 -26.19
CA TYR A 150 25.45 -34.05 -26.73
C TYR A 150 24.79 -33.85 -28.10
N GLY A 151 24.70 -32.62 -28.60
CA GLY A 151 23.96 -32.26 -29.80
C GLY A 151 22.46 -32.05 -29.54
N ALA A 152 21.82 -31.28 -30.41
CA ALA A 152 20.44 -30.78 -30.22
C ALA A 152 19.40 -31.89 -30.02
N LYS A 153 19.51 -32.99 -30.77
CA LYS A 153 18.56 -34.09 -30.69
C LYS A 153 18.61 -34.79 -29.32
N ILE A 154 19.82 -35.12 -28.85
CA ILE A 154 20.01 -35.78 -27.55
C ILE A 154 19.69 -34.84 -26.39
N ALA A 155 20.02 -33.54 -26.52
CA ALA A 155 19.66 -32.54 -25.52
C ALA A 155 18.14 -32.47 -25.27
N SER A 156 17.34 -32.44 -26.35
CA SER A 156 15.88 -32.45 -26.26
C SER A 156 15.34 -33.73 -25.61
N ASP A 157 15.92 -34.88 -25.92
CA ASP A 157 15.53 -36.16 -25.32
C ASP A 157 15.90 -36.22 -23.82
N ILE A 158 17.05 -35.69 -23.41
CA ILE A 158 17.45 -35.56 -22.00
C ILE A 158 16.45 -34.68 -21.23
N GLU A 159 16.07 -33.53 -21.77
CA GLU A 159 15.11 -32.62 -21.13
C GLU A 159 13.71 -33.24 -21.02
N ALA A 160 13.32 -34.05 -21.99
CA ALA A 160 12.08 -34.81 -21.99
C ALA A 160 12.16 -36.10 -21.14
N ARG A 161 13.30 -36.40 -20.49
CA ARG A 161 13.56 -37.65 -19.76
C ARG A 161 13.31 -38.90 -20.59
N ARG A 162 13.73 -38.87 -21.86
CA ARG A 162 13.59 -39.97 -22.82
C ARG A 162 14.96 -40.50 -23.22
N VAL A 163 15.04 -41.81 -23.38
CA VAL A 163 16.22 -42.50 -23.91
C VAL A 163 15.91 -42.99 -25.31
N ARG A 164 16.87 -42.87 -26.22
CA ARG A 164 16.77 -43.39 -27.57
C ARG A 164 18.00 -44.18 -27.96
N ILE A 165 17.83 -45.01 -28.98
CA ILE A 165 18.94 -45.70 -29.66
C ILE A 165 19.97 -44.67 -30.16
N GLY A 166 21.24 -44.97 -29.91
CA GLY A 166 22.39 -44.15 -30.26
C GLY A 166 22.90 -43.22 -29.15
N MET A 167 22.16 -43.04 -28.04
CA MET A 167 22.65 -42.27 -26.89
C MET A 167 23.86 -42.94 -26.23
N THR A 168 24.77 -42.15 -25.66
CA THR A 168 25.86 -42.69 -24.83
C THR A 168 25.34 -43.07 -23.44
N LYS A 169 26.18 -43.80 -22.68
CA LYS A 169 25.92 -44.10 -21.26
C LYS A 169 25.71 -42.83 -20.44
N GLU A 170 26.55 -41.81 -20.63
CA GLU A 170 26.48 -40.53 -19.92
C GLU A 170 25.20 -39.76 -20.27
N ALA A 171 24.83 -39.72 -21.55
CA ALA A 171 23.58 -39.10 -22.00
C ALA A 171 22.35 -39.82 -21.43
N THR A 172 22.40 -41.15 -21.34
CA THR A 172 21.34 -41.96 -20.71
C THR A 172 21.20 -41.63 -19.23
N ILE A 173 22.32 -41.54 -18.50
CA ILE A 173 22.30 -41.14 -17.09
C ILE A 173 21.77 -39.71 -16.93
N ALA A 174 22.16 -38.79 -17.81
CA ALA A 174 21.68 -37.42 -17.79
C ALA A 174 20.15 -37.33 -18.03
N ALA A 175 19.60 -38.22 -18.87
CA ALA A 175 18.18 -38.26 -19.20
C ALA A 175 17.31 -38.84 -18.07
N ILE A 176 17.69 -39.99 -17.51
CA ILE A 176 16.82 -40.77 -16.62
C ILE A 176 17.45 -41.16 -15.28
N GLY A 177 18.66 -40.70 -14.99
CA GLY A 177 19.36 -40.96 -13.73
C GLY A 177 20.21 -42.24 -13.75
N LYS A 178 20.63 -42.70 -12.57
CA LYS A 178 21.43 -43.92 -12.45
C LYS A 178 20.52 -45.16 -12.47
N PRO A 179 20.95 -46.27 -13.10
CA PRO A 179 20.17 -47.52 -13.10
C PRO A 179 20.15 -48.16 -11.72
N ASN A 180 19.13 -48.98 -11.47
CA ASN A 180 19.02 -49.82 -10.27
C ASN A 180 20.07 -50.93 -10.28
N SER A 181 20.32 -51.53 -11.44
CA SER A 181 21.35 -52.56 -11.61
C SER A 181 22.02 -52.46 -12.99
N ARG A 182 23.25 -52.95 -13.07
CA ARG A 182 24.06 -53.03 -14.29
C ARG A 182 24.62 -54.44 -14.42
N GLU A 183 24.44 -55.03 -15.59
CA GLU A 183 25.00 -56.33 -15.94
C GLU A 183 25.91 -56.16 -17.16
N VAL A 184 27.10 -56.75 -17.12
CA VAL A 184 28.06 -56.73 -18.23
C VAL A 184 27.95 -58.06 -18.96
N VAL A 185 27.58 -58.01 -20.24
CA VAL A 185 27.46 -59.18 -21.10
C VAL A 185 28.65 -59.17 -22.07
N PRO A 186 29.59 -60.13 -21.96
CA PRO A 186 30.77 -60.18 -22.83
C PRO A 186 30.42 -60.19 -24.34
N PRO A 187 31.30 -59.65 -25.21
CA PRO A 187 32.62 -59.10 -24.90
C PRO A 187 32.63 -57.63 -24.44
N SER A 188 31.57 -56.85 -24.67
CA SER A 188 31.52 -55.42 -24.31
C SER A 188 30.11 -54.83 -24.22
N ASN A 189 29.08 -55.68 -24.14
CA ASN A 189 27.70 -55.22 -24.01
C ASN A 189 27.37 -54.96 -22.53
N GLU A 190 26.46 -54.01 -22.29
CA GLU A 190 25.94 -53.78 -20.94
C GLU A 190 24.41 -53.73 -20.98
N LEU A 191 23.78 -54.34 -19.99
CA LEU A 191 22.34 -54.24 -19.76
C LEU A 191 22.11 -53.46 -18.47
N TRP A 192 21.41 -52.34 -18.57
CA TRP A 192 21.05 -51.51 -17.44
C TRP A 192 19.56 -51.62 -17.15
N SER A 193 19.20 -51.83 -15.88
CA SER A 193 17.80 -51.95 -15.45
C SER A 193 17.36 -50.75 -14.62
N TYR A 194 16.19 -50.20 -14.94
CA TYR A 194 15.52 -49.08 -14.28
C TYR A 194 14.12 -49.51 -13.83
N GLY A 195 14.05 -50.49 -12.92
CA GLY A 195 12.82 -51.18 -12.57
C GLY A 195 12.36 -52.11 -13.69
N THR A 196 11.20 -51.83 -14.29
CA THR A 196 10.69 -52.59 -15.44
C THR A 196 11.46 -52.29 -16.72
N LYS A 197 12.00 -51.08 -16.86
CA LYS A 197 12.72 -50.67 -18.08
C LYS A 197 14.11 -51.28 -18.17
N ARG A 198 14.47 -51.75 -19.36
CA ARG A 198 15.79 -52.31 -19.68
C ARG A 198 16.41 -51.57 -20.84
N ILE A 199 17.67 -51.19 -20.71
CA ILE A 199 18.43 -50.47 -21.74
C ILE A 199 19.71 -51.25 -22.01
N ALA A 200 19.90 -51.71 -23.25
CA ALA A 200 21.12 -52.38 -23.65
C ALA A 200 22.07 -51.41 -24.36
N PHE A 201 23.35 -51.55 -24.09
CA PHE A 201 24.45 -50.82 -24.71
C PHE A 201 25.35 -51.79 -25.46
N THR A 202 25.75 -51.40 -26.65
CA THR A 202 26.80 -52.05 -27.44
C THR A 202 27.80 -50.97 -27.85
N ASN A 203 29.09 -51.21 -27.62
CA ASN A 203 30.15 -50.23 -27.91
C ASN A 203 29.88 -48.84 -27.30
N GLY A 204 29.35 -48.81 -26.07
CA GLY A 204 29.08 -47.58 -25.33
C GLY A 204 27.83 -46.80 -25.76
N LYS A 205 27.04 -47.29 -26.73
CA LYS A 205 25.81 -46.64 -27.21
C LYS A 205 24.58 -47.52 -27.00
N VAL A 206 23.45 -46.88 -26.72
CA VAL A 206 22.15 -47.56 -26.58
C VAL A 206 21.78 -48.25 -27.89
N THR A 207 21.53 -49.55 -27.84
CA THR A 207 21.06 -50.37 -28.97
C THR A 207 19.63 -50.87 -28.77
N TYR A 208 19.16 -50.94 -27.52
CA TYR A 208 17.81 -51.40 -27.19
C TYR A 208 17.23 -50.61 -26.01
N VAL A 209 15.94 -50.30 -26.09
CA VAL A 209 15.14 -49.71 -25.00
C VAL A 209 13.85 -50.53 -24.90
N GLY A 210 13.72 -51.29 -23.81
CA GLY A 210 12.56 -52.13 -23.51
C GLY A 210 11.88 -51.72 -22.20
N ASN A 211 10.62 -52.13 -22.06
CA ASN A 211 9.82 -52.00 -20.85
C ASN A 211 9.51 -53.37 -20.24
#